data_AF-A0A9E1TRS8-F1
#
_entry.id   AF-A0A9E1TRS8-F1
#
_cell.length_a   1.000
_cell.length_b   1.000
_cell.length_c   1.000
_cell.angle_alpha   90.00
_cell.angle_beta   90.00
_cell.angle_gamma   90.00
#
_symmetry.space_group_name_H-M   'P 1'
#
loop_
_entity.id
_entity.type
_entity.pdbx_description
1 polymer ?
#
loop_
_entity_poly.entity_id
_entity_poly.type
_entity_poly.pdbx_seq_one_letter_code
_entity_poly.pdbx_strand_id
1 'polypeptide(L)' 'MKKILGTAMAMTVGAMALTTATVSHAADSVNVAFFLEWATPNQIAKVDKAYDEAMGVDVNWTDFSTG' A
#
# COMPACT_ATOMS: atom_id res chain seq x y z
N MET A 1 -18.16 -15.45 41.75
CA MET A 1 -18.78 -14.59 40.71
C MET A 1 -17.93 -13.37 40.34
N LYS A 2 -17.45 -12.56 41.31
CA LYS A 2 -16.61 -11.36 41.04
C LYS A 2 -15.32 -11.62 40.23
N LYS A 3 -14.65 -12.76 40.43
CA LYS A 3 -13.42 -13.14 39.70
C LYS A 3 -13.67 -13.49 38.23
N ILE A 4 -14.81 -14.10 37.93
CA ILE A 4 -15.18 -14.54 36.57
C ILE A 4 -15.60 -13.34 35.72
N LEU A 5 -16.27 -12.37 36.35
CA LEU A 5 -16.62 -11.10 35.72
C LEU A 5 -15.37 -10.25 35.39
N GLY A 6 -14.37 -10.24 36.27
CA GLY A 6 -13.09 -9.57 36.02
C GLY A 6 -12.28 -10.20 34.88
N THR A 7 -12.25 -11.53 34.79
CA THR A 7 -11.61 -12.25 33.68
C THR A 7 -12.32 -12.02 32.34
N ALA A 8 -13.67 -12.02 32.31
CA ALA A 8 -14.43 -11.75 31.09
C ALA A 8 -14.19 -10.31 30.59
N MET A 9 -14.07 -9.34 31.49
CA MET A 9 -13.83 -7.93 31.14
C MET A 9 -12.38 -7.65 30.72
N ALA A 10 -11.41 -8.43 31.22
CA ALA A 10 -10.02 -8.37 30.73
C ALA A 10 -9.88 -8.98 29.34
N MET A 11 -10.64 -10.03 29.02
CA MET A 11 -10.65 -10.68 27.70
C MET A 11 -11.30 -9.80 26.63
N THR A 12 -12.35 -9.03 26.96
CA THR A 12 -12.97 -8.09 26.00
C THR A 12 -12.06 -6.92 25.67
N VAL A 13 -11.29 -6.39 26.64
CA VAL A 13 -10.31 -5.32 26.38
C VAL A 13 -9.11 -5.85 25.57
N GLY A 14 -8.64 -7.06 25.84
CA GLY A 14 -7.56 -7.69 25.08
C GLY A 14 -7.92 -7.99 23.63
N ALA A 15 -9.17 -8.40 23.36
CA ALA A 15 -9.66 -8.68 22.01
C ALA A 15 -9.78 -7.41 21.14
N MET A 16 -10.07 -6.24 21.73
CA MET A 16 -10.16 -4.97 20.99
C MET A 16 -8.80 -4.41 20.57
N ALA A 17 -7.70 -4.78 21.26
CA ALA A 17 -6.35 -4.37 20.88
C ALA A 17 -5.83 -5.10 19.62
N LEU A 18 -6.38 -6.28 19.32
CA LEU A 18 -6.01 -7.07 18.13
C LEU A 18 -6.69 -6.57 16.86
N THR A 19 -7.81 -5.85 16.95
CA THR A 19 -8.52 -5.32 15.77
C THR A 19 -7.91 -4.04 15.21
N THR A 20 -6.99 -3.39 15.93
CA THR A 20 -6.33 -2.14 15.50
C THR A 20 -4.92 -2.36 14.94
N ALA A 21 -4.43 -3.60 14.89
CA ALA A 21 -3.03 -3.88 14.60
C ALA A 21 -2.67 -3.99 13.11
N THR A 22 -3.62 -3.83 12.19
CA THR A 22 -3.30 -3.76 10.75
C THR A 22 -3.02 -2.32 10.36
N VAL A 23 -1.85 -1.80 10.76
CA VAL A 23 -1.32 -0.57 10.17
C VAL A 23 -0.80 -0.95 8.78
N SER A 24 -1.64 -0.79 7.77
CA SER A 24 -1.22 -0.93 6.37
C SER A 24 -0.26 0.22 6.06
N HIS A 25 1.04 -0.08 5.96
CA HIS A 25 2.02 0.88 5.47
C HIS A 25 1.82 1.08 3.97
N ALA A 26 1.32 2.24 3.57
CA ALA A 26 1.41 2.70 2.19
C ALA A 26 2.90 2.92 1.85
N ALA A 27 3.29 2.61 0.62
CA ALA A 27 4.61 2.98 0.11
C ALA A 27 4.68 4.50 -0.05
N ASP A 28 5.85 5.12 0.19
CA ASP A 28 6.00 6.57 -0.01
C ASP A 28 6.12 6.93 -1.51
N SER A 29 6.60 6.00 -2.33
CA SER A 29 6.70 6.14 -3.79
C SER A 29 6.80 4.76 -4.46
N VAL A 30 6.52 4.72 -5.76
CA VAL A 30 6.60 3.51 -6.60
C VAL A 30 7.63 3.74 -7.71
N ASN A 31 8.47 2.73 -7.98
CA ASN A 31 9.44 2.77 -9.08
C ASN A 31 8.98 1.84 -10.20
N VAL A 32 8.85 2.35 -11.42
CA VAL A 32 8.38 1.62 -12.60
C VAL A 32 9.44 1.66 -13.69
N ALA A 33 9.89 0.48 -14.11
CA ALA A 33 10.77 0.32 -15.26
C ALA A 33 9.94 0.19 -16.55
N PHE A 34 10.39 0.80 -17.64
CA PHE A 34 9.78 0.66 -18.96
C PHE A 34 10.85 0.61 -20.05
N PHE A 35 10.51 0.01 -21.19
CA PHE A 35 11.38 -0.07 -22.36
C PHE A 35 10.88 0.90 -23.43
N LEU A 36 11.77 1.72 -24.00
CA LEU A 36 11.43 2.63 -25.10
C LEU A 36 11.20 1.89 -26.42
N GLU A 37 11.87 0.75 -26.61
CA GLU A 37 11.78 -0.06 -27.82
C GLU A 37 10.38 -0.64 -28.02
N TRP A 38 9.61 -0.81 -26.93
CA TRP A 38 8.26 -1.35 -26.95
C TRP A 38 7.28 -0.26 -26.49
N ALA A 39 6.71 0.45 -27.46
CA ALA A 39 5.66 1.44 -27.20
C ALA A 39 4.45 0.76 -26.53
N THR A 40 4.38 0.86 -25.21
CA THR A 40 3.28 0.33 -24.40
C THR A 40 2.34 1.46 -23.99
N PRO A 41 1.03 1.18 -23.79
CA PRO A 41 0.06 2.17 -23.29
C PRO A 41 0.50 2.85 -21.99
N ASN A 42 1.34 2.17 -21.21
CA ASN A 42 1.91 2.62 -19.95
C ASN A 42 2.68 3.95 -20.11
N GLN A 43 3.25 4.24 -21.29
CA GLN A 43 3.97 5.50 -21.53
C GLN A 43 3.03 6.71 -21.64
N ILE A 44 1.80 6.53 -22.13
CA ILE A 44 0.79 7.59 -22.15
C ILE A 44 0.35 7.87 -20.72
N ALA A 45 0.02 6.82 -19.97
CA ALA A 45 -0.36 6.92 -18.56
C ALA A 45 0.75 7.52 -17.67
N LYS A 46 2.02 7.35 -18.04
CA LYS A 46 3.16 8.06 -17.42
C LYS A 46 3.07 9.56 -17.64
N VAL A 47 2.85 10.01 -18.89
CA VAL A 47 2.77 11.44 -19.22
C VAL A 47 1.54 12.08 -18.56
N ASP A 48 0.43 11.36 -18.56
CA ASP A 48 -0.84 11.81 -17.99
C ASP A 48 -0.89 11.69 -16.45
N LYS A 49 0.16 11.12 -15.81
CA LYS A 49 0.23 10.86 -14.36
C LYS A 49 -0.95 10.07 -13.78
N ALA A 50 -1.59 9.25 -14.60
CA ALA A 50 -2.75 8.47 -14.19
C ALA A 50 -2.43 7.47 -13.06
N TYR A 51 -1.17 7.00 -13.01
CA TYR A 51 -0.69 6.08 -11.99
C TYR A 51 -0.47 6.76 -10.64
N ASP A 52 0.11 7.97 -10.64
CA ASP A 52 0.28 8.79 -9.43
C ASP A 52 -1.08 9.10 -8.80
N GLU A 53 -2.08 9.45 -9.63
CA GLU A 53 -3.45 9.69 -9.17
C GLU A 53 -4.11 8.42 -8.59
N ALA A 54 -3.99 7.30 -9.29
CA ALA A 54 -4.61 6.04 -8.85
C ALA A 54 -3.97 5.45 -7.60
N MET A 55 -2.65 5.62 -7.42
CA MET A 55 -1.92 5.07 -6.27
C MET A 55 -1.81 6.06 -5.11
N GLY A 56 -2.04 7.35 -5.34
CA GLY A 56 -1.94 8.40 -4.33
C GLY A 56 -0.50 8.68 -3.85
N VAL A 57 0.49 8.24 -4.62
CA VAL A 57 1.93 8.32 -4.31
C VAL A 57 2.70 8.60 -5.59
N ASP A 58 3.89 9.20 -5.47
CA ASP A 58 4.71 9.52 -6.63
C ASP A 58 5.19 8.27 -7.36
N VAL A 59 5.14 8.29 -8.69
CA VAL A 59 5.64 7.20 -9.55
C VAL A 59 6.90 7.63 -10.29
N ASN A 60 8.03 7.00 -9.95
CA ASN A 60 9.32 7.22 -10.56
C ASN A 60 9.53 6.30 -11.75
N TRP A 61 9.80 6.84 -12.93
CA TRP A 61 9.92 6.08 -14.16
C TRP A 61 11.36 5.98 -14.64
N THR A 62 11.83 4.76 -14.85
CA THR A 62 13.20 4.48 -15.33
C THR A 62 13.14 3.79 -16.69
N ASP A 63 13.81 4.36 -17.69
CA ASP A 63 13.96 3.70 -18.98
C ASP A 63 15.05 2.63 -18.90
N PHE A 64 14.75 1.45 -19.41
CA PHE A 64 15.69 0.35 -19.50
C PHE A 64 16.11 0.21 -20.97
N SER A 65 17.40 0.35 -21.22
CA SER A 65 17.97 0.37 -22.57
C SER A 65 18.08 -1.02 -23.21
N THR A 66 18.18 -2.08 -22.39
CA THR A 66 18.33 -3.48 -22.82
C THR A 66 17.73 -4.39 -21.76
N GLY A 67 16.85 -5.32 -22.15
CA GLY A 67 16.19 -6.30 -21.27
C GLY A 67 16.87 -7.67 -21.30
#